data_AF-A0A519WYF6-F1
#
_entry.id   AF-A0A519WYF6-F1
#
_cell.length_a   1.000
_cell.length_b   1.000
_cell.length_c   1.000
_cell.angle_alpha   90.00
_cell.angle_beta   90.00
_cell.angle_gamma   90.00
#
_symmetry.space_group_name_H-M   'P 1'
#
loop_
_entity.id
_entity.type
_entity.pdbx_description
1 polymer ?
#
loop_
_entity_poly.entity_id
_entity_poly.type
_entity_poly.pdbx_seq_one_letter_code
_entity_poly.pdbx_strand_id
1 'polypeptide(L)'
;MNKKKRKAIKEASKKAAVKEITKTVIDQLNVITAELGQDSKKIKKEVEKRAAQLAKKLVKKLKAVKPASKEATTEETAPVSV
;
A
#
# COMPACT_ATOMS: atom_id res chain seq x y z
N MET A 1 9.21 -15.68 20.85
CA MET A 1 9.03 -15.82 19.37
C MET A 1 10.39 -15.74 18.68
N ASN A 2 10.85 -16.84 18.05
CA ASN A 2 12.19 -16.91 17.46
C ASN A 2 12.39 -15.94 16.29
N LYS A 3 13.62 -15.42 16.14
CA LYS A 3 14.02 -14.43 15.11
C LYS A 3 13.62 -14.86 13.68
N LYS A 4 13.65 -16.17 13.39
CA LYS A 4 13.20 -16.77 12.12
C LYS A 4 11.69 -16.56 11.87
N LYS A 5 10.83 -16.80 12.89
CA LYS A 5 9.37 -16.58 12.80
C LYS A 5 9.02 -15.10 12.60
N ARG A 6 9.72 -14.18 13.27
CA ARG A 6 9.53 -12.73 13.07
C ARG A 6 9.90 -12.27 11.65
N LYS A 7 10.98 -12.81 11.08
CA LYS A 7 11.37 -12.50 9.68
C LYS A 7 10.35 -13.03 8.69
N ALA A 8 9.86 -14.26 8.88
CA ALA A 8 8.85 -14.86 8.02
C ALA A 8 7.54 -14.05 8.00
N ILE A 9 7.08 -13.58 9.16
CA ILE A 9 5.88 -12.73 9.25
C ILE A 9 6.12 -11.40 8.52
N LYS A 10 7.26 -10.73 8.74
CA LYS A 10 7.59 -9.49 8.03
C LYS A 10 7.66 -9.66 6.51
N GLU A 11 8.13 -10.81 6.03
CA GLU A 11 8.16 -11.14 4.60
C GLU A 11 6.75 -11.38 4.04
N ALA A 12 5.92 -12.13 4.78
CA ALA A 12 4.54 -12.39 4.42
C ALA A 12 3.71 -11.09 4.38
N SER A 13 3.82 -10.23 5.40
CA SER A 13 3.13 -8.94 5.45
C SER A 13 3.56 -8.02 4.31
N LYS A 14 4.85 -7.98 3.95
CA LYS A 14 5.29 -7.21 2.77
C LYS A 14 4.70 -7.75 1.48
N LYS A 15 4.67 -9.08 1.30
CA LYS A 15 4.08 -9.69 0.10
C LYS A 15 2.59 -9.39 0.02
N ALA A 16 1.87 -9.48 1.13
CA ALA A 16 0.46 -9.12 1.21
C ALA A 16 0.24 -7.64 0.85
N ALA A 17 1.01 -6.73 1.47
CA ALA A 17 0.93 -5.29 1.19
C ALA A 17 1.25 -4.96 -0.27
N VAL A 18 2.28 -5.56 -0.87
CA VAL A 18 2.58 -5.37 -2.30
C VAL A 18 1.39 -5.82 -3.16
N LYS A 19 0.79 -6.98 -2.87
CA LYS A 19 -0.35 -7.49 -3.64
C LYS A 19 -1.58 -6.59 -3.52
N GLU A 20 -1.94 -6.21 -2.31
CA GLU A 20 -3.07 -5.31 -2.02
C GLU A 20 -2.90 -3.97 -2.75
N ILE A 21 -1.77 -3.30 -2.53
CA ILE A 21 -1.47 -2.00 -3.17
C ILE A 21 -1.48 -2.13 -4.69
N THR A 22 -0.89 -3.20 -5.23
CA THR A 22 -0.88 -3.43 -6.68
C THR A 22 -2.30 -3.58 -7.22
N LYS A 23 -3.15 -4.36 -6.54
CA LYS A 23 -4.53 -4.58 -6.94
C LYS A 23 -5.32 -3.27 -6.92
N THR A 24 -5.25 -2.52 -5.82
CA THR A 24 -5.95 -1.23 -5.70
C THR A 24 -5.50 -0.23 -6.77
N VAL A 25 -4.19 -0.12 -7.03
CA VAL A 25 -3.67 0.81 -8.04
C VAL A 25 -4.09 0.39 -9.44
N ILE A 26 -4.09 -0.92 -9.76
CA ILE A 26 -4.58 -1.42 -11.04
C ILE A 26 -6.07 -1.11 -11.21
N ASP A 27 -6.87 -1.36 -10.17
CA ASP A 27 -8.32 -1.15 -10.20
C ASP A 27 -8.65 0.34 -10.46
N GLN A 28 -8.05 1.24 -9.68
CA GLN A 28 -8.23 2.68 -9.84
C GLN A 28 -7.75 3.18 -11.21
N LEU A 29 -6.58 2.74 -11.66
CA LEU A 29 -6.07 3.15 -12.98
C LEU A 29 -6.91 2.59 -14.12
N ASN A 30 -7.44 1.38 -13.99
CA ASN A 30 -8.34 0.81 -14.99
C ASN A 30 -9.64 1.60 -15.07
N VAL A 31 -10.24 1.99 -13.94
CA VAL A 31 -11.43 2.87 -13.89
C VAL A 31 -11.13 4.18 -14.62
N ILE A 32 -10.04 4.86 -14.27
CA ILE A 32 -9.64 6.13 -14.91
C ILE A 32 -9.42 5.92 -16.42
N THR A 33 -8.73 4.86 -16.84
CA THR A 33 -8.52 4.60 -18.27
C THR A 33 -9.81 4.26 -19.01
N ALA A 34 -10.78 3.63 -18.35
CA ALA A 34 -12.08 3.35 -18.93
C ALA A 34 -12.89 4.64 -19.09
N GLU A 35 -12.90 5.52 -18.08
CA GLU A 35 -13.53 6.85 -18.15
C GLU A 35 -12.92 7.73 -19.24
N LEU A 36 -11.61 7.61 -19.48
CA LEU A 36 -10.90 8.33 -20.54
C LEU A 36 -11.03 7.67 -21.93
N GLY A 37 -11.79 6.57 -22.06
CA GLY A 37 -11.90 5.82 -23.32
C GLY A 37 -10.59 5.16 -23.79
N GLN A 38 -9.62 5.05 -22.89
CA GLN A 38 -8.28 4.51 -23.12
C GLN A 38 -8.16 3.02 -22.69
N ASP A 39 -9.25 2.27 -22.79
CA ASP A 39 -9.29 0.82 -22.49
C ASP A 39 -8.61 0.01 -23.60
N SER A 40 -7.32 0.25 -23.79
CA SER A 40 -6.48 -0.46 -24.75
C SER A 40 -5.71 -1.56 -24.04
N LYS A 41 -5.59 -2.74 -24.67
CA LYS A 41 -4.78 -3.86 -24.15
C LYS A 41 -3.33 -3.46 -23.84
N LYS A 42 -2.76 -2.51 -24.59
CA LYS A 42 -1.42 -1.93 -24.34
C LYS A 42 -1.38 -1.12 -23.04
N ILE A 43 -2.39 -0.28 -22.80
CA ILE A 43 -2.47 0.57 -21.61
C ILE A 43 -2.69 -0.28 -20.36
N LYS A 44 -3.59 -1.28 -20.41
CA LYS A 44 -3.76 -2.26 -19.31
C LYS A 44 -2.45 -2.94 -18.91
N LYS A 45 -1.65 -3.40 -19.89
CA LYS A 45 -0.33 -4.00 -19.60
C LYS A 45 0.67 -3.01 -18.99
N GLU A 46 0.66 -1.75 -19.45
CA GLU A 46 1.49 -0.68 -18.87
C GLU A 46 1.07 -0.38 -17.42
N VAL A 47 -0.24 -0.27 -17.16
CA VAL A 47 -0.82 -0.08 -15.83
C VAL A 47 -0.39 -1.20 -14.89
N GLU A 48 -0.54 -2.47 -15.27
CA GLU A 48 -0.10 -3.61 -14.46
C GLU A 48 1.40 -3.54 -14.13
N LYS A 49 2.23 -3.27 -15.14
CA LYS A 49 3.69 -3.21 -14.98
C LYS A 49 4.11 -2.07 -14.06
N ARG A 50 3.55 -0.87 -14.24
CA ARG A 50 3.88 0.32 -13.44
C ARG A 50 3.31 0.21 -12.03
N ALA A 51 2.08 -0.30 -11.86
CA ALA A 51 1.49 -0.55 -10.55
C ALA A 51 2.34 -1.50 -9.71
N ALA A 52 2.81 -2.60 -10.31
CA ALA A 52 3.70 -3.55 -9.61
C ALA A 52 5.06 -2.90 -9.22
N GLN A 53 5.63 -2.04 -10.07
CA GLN A 53 6.85 -1.31 -9.75
C GLN A 53 6.61 -0.29 -8.62
N LEU A 54 5.48 0.41 -8.65
CA LEU A 54 5.10 1.42 -7.67
C LEU A 54 4.86 0.78 -6.30
N ALA A 55 4.11 -0.33 -6.23
CA ALA A 55 3.89 -1.09 -4.99
C ALA A 55 5.21 -1.57 -4.38
N LYS A 56 6.15 -2.07 -5.20
CA LYS A 56 7.50 -2.45 -4.72
C LYS A 56 8.27 -1.25 -4.15
N LYS A 57 8.19 -0.07 -4.78
CA LYS A 57 8.82 1.15 -4.27
C LYS A 57 8.17 1.62 -2.97
N LEU A 58 6.84 1.60 -2.88
CA LEU A 58 6.10 1.98 -1.68
C LEU A 58 6.42 1.07 -0.50
N VAL A 59 6.44 -0.25 -0.69
CA VAL A 59 6.79 -1.18 0.38
C VAL A 59 8.26 -1.06 0.80
N LYS A 60 9.17 -0.71 -0.12
CA LYS A 60 10.56 -0.36 0.25
C LYS A 60 10.64 0.94 1.06
N LYS A 61 9.87 1.98 0.70
CA LYS A 61 9.82 3.26 1.43
C LYS A 61 9.10 3.16 2.79
N LEU A 62 8.04 2.37 2.90
CA LEU A 62 7.38 2.05 4.17
C LEU A 62 8.34 1.40 5.18
N LYS A 63 9.32 0.65 4.67
CA LYS A 63 10.39 0.06 5.48
C LYS A 63 11.38 1.09 6.04
N ALA A 64 11.46 2.27 5.42
CA ALA A 64 12.33 3.38 5.83
C ALA A 64 11.64 4.33 6.82
N VAL A 65 10.31 4.26 6.95
CA VAL A 65 9.61 4.88 8.08
C VAL A 65 9.88 3.99 9.28
N LYS A 66 10.94 4.33 10.04
CA LYS A 66 11.16 3.86 11.40
C LYS A 66 9.79 3.90 12.09
N PRO A 67 9.29 2.80 12.71
CA PRO A 67 8.05 2.91 13.45
C PRO A 67 8.25 4.06 14.43
N ALA A 68 7.37 5.06 14.35
CA ALA A 68 7.18 6.03 15.41
C ALA A 68 6.73 5.19 16.62
N SER A 69 7.71 4.68 17.35
CA SER A 69 7.52 3.92 18.56
C SER A 69 7.79 4.91 19.67
N LYS A 70 6.75 5.10 20.49
CA LYS A 70 6.58 6.03 21.63
C LYS A 70 5.97 7.37 21.19
N GLU A 71 4.78 7.79 21.60
CA GLU A 71 3.84 7.38 22.65
C GLU A 71 2.43 7.77 22.18
N ALA A 72 1.47 6.85 22.25
CA ALA A 72 0.06 7.21 22.36
C ALA A 72 -0.33 6.92 23.81
N THR A 73 -0.01 7.88 24.67
CA THR A 73 -0.48 7.98 26.05
C THR A 73 -1.56 9.05 26.01
N THR A 74 -2.81 8.64 26.30
CA THR A 74 -3.97 9.40 26.86
C THR A 74 -4.24 10.82 26.33
N GLU A 75 -5.45 11.24 25.99
CA GLU A 75 -6.68 11.10 26.74
C GLU A 75 -7.86 11.61 25.89
N GLU A 76 -9.03 11.05 26.19
CA GLU A 76 -10.38 11.54 25.98
C GLU A 76 -10.54 13.08 26.07
N THR A 77 -11.20 13.70 25.08
CA THR A 77 -12.38 14.59 25.26
C THR A 77 -12.72 15.35 23.97
N ALA A 78 -13.85 14.99 23.36
CA ALA A 78 -14.78 15.97 22.80
C ALA A 78 -15.62 16.51 24.00
N PRO A 79 -16.22 17.73 23.99
CA PRO A 79 -16.92 18.27 22.84
C PRO A 79 -16.79 19.79 22.57
N VAL A 80 -17.17 20.09 21.34
CA VAL A 80 -17.81 21.31 20.82
C VAL A 80 -18.29 22.31 21.88
N SER A 81 -17.85 23.57 21.75
CA SER A 81 -18.56 24.73 22.29
C SER A 81 -18.86 25.73 21.17
N VAL A 82 -20.11 26.19 21.20
CA VAL A 82 -20.82 27.17 20.38
C VAL A 82 -20.08 28.49 20.26
#